data_AF-A0A383BX59-F1
#
_entry.id   AF-A0A383BX59-F1
#
_cell.length_a   1.000
_cell.length_b   1.000
_cell.length_c   1.000
_cell.angle_alpha   90.00
_cell.angle_beta   90.00
_cell.angle_gamma   90.00
#
_symmetry.space_group_name_H-M   'P 1'
#
loop_
_entity.id
_entity.type
_entity.pdbx_description
1 polymer ?
#
loop_
_entity_poly.entity_id
_entity_poly.type
_entity_poly.pdbx_seq_one_letter_code
_entity_poly.pdbx_strand_id
1 'polypeptide(L)'
;NNPSFFGGIPAFVHDSQEKMSAKMIANSPKFYPITDNIRQVDAFGAYTSGCGHAFATSKGFPETWRNKRAFVCGPTGHLLGMYDVRTKDSGYESINAYSFLASTDEWFSPVVAEVGPDGNIWVADWYNFIIQHNPTPNKESGGYNAKLGLGNAHINTNRDRQHGRIYRVVYEGNNNKIQSLDGSTTKQLLKFLGDDNLFWRLTAQRLLVENKHFDAVPELEAIVIKGGKISIHALWTLHGLGA
;
A
#
# COMPACT_ATOMS: atom_id res chain seq x y z
N ASN A 1 -7.65 12.26 -2.32
CA ASN A 1 -6.29 12.49 -2.84
C ASN A 1 -5.56 11.17 -3.08
N ASN A 2 -4.55 11.14 -3.95
CA ASN A 2 -3.62 10.00 -4.05
C ASN A 2 -2.73 9.97 -2.79
N PRO A 3 -2.62 8.85 -2.07
CA PRO A 3 -1.88 8.74 -0.82
C PRO A 3 -0.35 8.62 -1.01
N SER A 4 0.21 9.02 -2.17
CA SER A 4 1.66 9.06 -2.38
C SER A 4 2.23 10.35 -1.81
N PHE A 5 2.91 10.24 -0.67
CA PHE A 5 3.60 11.35 -0.02
C PHE A 5 5.08 11.03 0.18
N PHE A 6 5.92 12.06 0.12
CA PHE A 6 7.31 12.00 0.51
C PHE A 6 7.52 12.85 1.76
N GLY A 7 8.04 12.24 2.81
CA GLY A 7 8.53 12.90 4.01
C GLY A 7 10.05 12.88 4.01
N GLY A 8 10.68 13.96 3.56
CA GLY A 8 12.13 14.09 3.62
C GLY A 8 12.60 14.31 5.06
N ILE A 9 13.65 13.61 5.48
CA ILE A 9 14.38 13.94 6.70
C ILE A 9 15.49 14.91 6.31
N PRO A 10 15.45 16.17 6.77
CA PRO A 10 16.52 17.13 6.47
C PRO A 10 17.83 16.67 7.10
N ALA A 11 18.95 16.86 6.40
CA ALA A 11 20.28 16.53 6.91
C ALA A 11 20.69 17.38 8.13
N PHE A 12 20.16 18.61 8.21
CA PHE A 12 20.35 19.53 9.33
C PHE A 12 19.01 20.19 9.66
N VAL A 13 18.68 20.30 10.94
CA VAL A 13 17.54 21.07 11.44
C VAL A 13 18.11 22.19 12.30
N HIS A 14 17.89 23.45 11.89
CA HIS A 14 18.14 24.59 12.75
C HIS A 14 16.86 24.88 13.57
N ASP A 15 17.00 25.27 14.84
CA ASP A 15 15.94 25.34 15.86
C ASP A 15 14.76 26.29 15.56
N SER A 16 14.71 26.91 14.39
CA SER A 16 13.70 27.91 13.99
C SER A 16 13.04 27.67 12.63
N GLN A 17 13.38 26.60 11.89
CA GLN A 17 12.75 26.34 10.58
C GLN A 17 11.53 25.42 10.69
N GLU A 18 10.47 25.76 9.95
CA GLU A 18 9.34 24.85 9.73
C GLU A 18 9.85 23.52 9.20
N LYS A 19 9.58 22.44 9.94
CA LYS A 19 9.92 21.08 9.54
C LYS A 19 9.17 20.77 8.25
N MET A 20 9.84 20.21 7.24
CA MET A 20 9.17 19.75 6.02
C MET A 20 8.04 18.79 6.39
N SER A 21 6.80 19.20 6.12
CA SER A 21 5.65 18.31 6.15
C SER A 21 5.70 17.35 4.97
N ALA A 22 5.01 16.21 5.09
CA ALA A 22 4.89 15.26 4.00
C ALA A 22 4.28 15.94 2.76
N LYS A 23 4.98 15.92 1.63
CA LYS A 23 4.51 16.52 0.37
C LYS A 23 3.91 15.46 -0.53
N MET A 24 2.75 15.76 -1.11
CA MET A 24 2.16 14.89 -2.12
C MET A 24 3.10 14.85 -3.33
N ILE A 25 3.47 13.65 -3.75
CA ILE A 25 4.39 13.44 -4.89
C ILE A 25 3.66 13.01 -6.15
N ALA A 26 2.35 12.74 -6.07
CA ALA A 26 1.53 12.45 -7.23
C ALA A 26 1.52 13.66 -8.18
N ASN A 27 1.89 13.47 -9.45
CA ASN A 27 1.93 14.54 -10.45
C ASN A 27 0.53 15.03 -10.85
N SER A 28 -0.50 14.21 -10.60
CA SER A 28 -1.89 14.51 -10.86
C SER A 28 -2.77 13.76 -9.85
N PRO A 29 -3.88 14.37 -9.40
CA PRO A 29 -4.85 13.67 -8.56
C PRO A 29 -5.80 12.80 -9.41
N LYS A 30 -5.74 12.86 -10.74
CA LYS A 30 -6.69 12.19 -11.64
C LYS A 30 -6.61 10.67 -11.57
N PHE A 31 -7.75 10.03 -11.75
CA PHE A 31 -7.87 8.60 -11.98
C PHE A 31 -8.58 8.30 -13.30
N TYR A 32 -8.49 7.07 -13.77
CA TYR A 32 -8.98 6.69 -15.10
C TYR A 32 -9.78 5.37 -14.98
N PRO A 33 -11.05 5.45 -14.54
CA PRO A 33 -11.94 4.30 -14.47
C PRO A 33 -12.26 3.77 -15.88
N ILE A 34 -12.68 2.51 -15.96
CA ILE A 34 -13.11 1.86 -17.22
C ILE A 34 -14.64 1.90 -17.42
N THR A 35 -15.34 2.62 -16.55
CA THR A 35 -16.79 2.78 -16.55
C THR A 35 -17.14 4.20 -16.13
N ASP A 36 -18.26 4.72 -16.64
CA ASP A 36 -18.82 6.00 -16.20
C ASP A 36 -19.60 5.86 -14.88
N ASN A 37 -19.94 4.63 -14.49
CA ASN A 37 -20.73 4.34 -13.28
C ASN A 37 -19.86 4.36 -12.01
N ILE A 38 -19.13 5.45 -11.78
CA ILE A 38 -18.31 5.66 -10.58
C ILE A 38 -19.14 6.25 -9.43
N ARG A 39 -18.56 6.30 -8.23
CA ARG A 39 -19.20 6.82 -7.00
C ARG A 39 -18.40 7.96 -6.42
N GLN A 40 -18.61 9.16 -6.93
CA GLN A 40 -17.96 10.36 -6.42
C GLN A 40 -18.99 11.35 -5.91
N VAL A 41 -18.62 12.02 -4.82
CA VAL A 41 -19.40 13.09 -4.19
C VAL A 41 -18.64 14.42 -4.17
N ASP A 42 -17.34 14.34 -4.41
CA ASP A 42 -16.36 15.40 -4.43
C ASP A 42 -15.18 14.96 -5.30
N ALA A 43 -14.24 15.90 -5.57
CA ALA A 43 -13.04 15.66 -6.37
C ALA A 43 -13.32 14.85 -7.67
N PHE A 44 -14.36 15.23 -8.41
CA PHE A 44 -14.79 14.54 -9.62
C PHE A 44 -13.64 14.36 -10.63
N GLY A 45 -13.48 13.13 -11.13
CA GLY A 45 -12.39 12.74 -12.03
C GLY A 45 -11.03 12.53 -11.34
N ALA A 46 -10.97 12.64 -10.02
CA ALA A 46 -9.77 12.46 -9.22
C ALA A 46 -9.97 11.49 -8.06
N TYR A 47 -8.85 10.99 -7.49
CA TYR A 47 -8.91 10.24 -6.25
C TYR A 47 -9.47 11.14 -5.14
N THR A 48 -10.66 10.81 -4.62
CA THR A 48 -11.19 11.43 -3.39
C THR A 48 -10.73 10.65 -2.16
N SER A 49 -10.89 9.33 -2.16
CA SER A 49 -10.52 8.41 -1.08
C SER A 49 -9.45 7.40 -1.51
N GLY A 50 -8.35 7.92 -2.09
CA GLY A 50 -7.18 7.08 -2.37
C GLY A 50 -6.69 6.43 -1.09
N CYS A 51 -6.63 5.10 -1.08
CA CYS A 51 -6.30 4.29 0.10
C CYS A 51 -5.46 3.09 -0.31
N GLY A 52 -4.75 2.51 0.65
CA GLY A 52 -3.71 1.53 0.36
C GLY A 52 -2.55 2.13 -0.44
N HIS A 53 -1.33 1.74 -0.10
CA HIS A 53 -0.15 2.14 -0.87
C HIS A 53 0.92 1.08 -0.71
N ALA A 54 1.15 0.32 -1.77
CA ALA A 54 2.16 -0.73 -1.77
C ALA A 54 3.07 -0.59 -2.98
N PHE A 55 4.35 -0.93 -2.81
CA PHE A 55 5.30 -1.01 -3.90
C PHE A 55 5.43 -2.44 -4.43
N ALA A 56 5.77 -2.60 -5.70
CA ALA A 56 6.16 -3.86 -6.33
C ALA A 56 7.50 -4.38 -5.75
N THR A 57 7.45 -4.94 -4.54
CA THR A 57 8.62 -5.23 -3.71
C THR A 57 9.03 -6.70 -3.73
N SER A 58 8.81 -7.40 -4.85
CA SER A 58 9.18 -8.81 -5.03
C SER A 58 9.80 -9.05 -6.41
N LYS A 59 10.69 -10.05 -6.50
CA LYS A 59 11.19 -10.56 -7.79
C LYS A 59 10.11 -11.19 -8.67
N GLY A 60 8.91 -11.43 -8.12
CA GLY A 60 7.75 -11.92 -8.86
C GLY A 60 7.22 -10.93 -9.91
N PHE A 61 7.56 -9.65 -9.82
CA PHE A 61 7.19 -8.65 -10.82
C PHE A 61 8.20 -8.58 -11.98
N PRO A 62 7.79 -8.04 -13.15
CA PRO A 62 8.73 -7.62 -14.19
C PRO A 62 9.83 -6.73 -13.60
N GLU A 63 11.08 -6.89 -14.06
CA GLU A 63 12.22 -6.14 -13.54
C GLU A 63 12.01 -4.62 -13.59
N THR A 64 11.36 -4.14 -14.65
CA THR A 64 11.02 -2.72 -14.84
C THR A 64 10.05 -2.19 -13.78
N TRP A 65 9.36 -3.04 -13.02
CA TRP A 65 8.41 -2.63 -12.00
C TRP A 65 9.01 -2.60 -10.59
N ARG A 66 10.01 -3.44 -10.33
CA ARG A 66 10.49 -3.75 -8.98
C ARG A 66 10.98 -2.49 -8.26
N ASN A 67 10.36 -2.17 -7.12
CA ASN A 67 10.63 -0.97 -6.32
C ASN A 67 10.47 0.37 -7.07
N LYS A 68 9.77 0.37 -8.21
CA LYS A 68 9.49 1.56 -9.03
C LYS A 68 8.00 1.76 -9.26
N ARG A 69 7.20 0.69 -9.19
CA ARG A 69 5.74 0.78 -9.28
C ARG A 69 5.10 0.78 -7.90
N ALA A 70 4.19 1.72 -7.69
CA ALA A 70 3.32 1.76 -6.53
C ALA A 70 1.86 1.49 -6.95
N PHE A 71 1.10 0.84 -6.08
CA PHE A 71 -0.30 0.49 -6.26
C PHE A 71 -1.16 1.25 -5.26
N VAL A 72 -2.20 1.92 -5.74
CA VAL A 72 -3.07 2.80 -4.95
C VAL A 72 -4.53 2.47 -5.24
N CYS A 73 -5.31 2.14 -4.22
CA CYS A 73 -6.71 1.82 -4.40
C CYS A 73 -7.54 3.10 -4.59
N GLY A 74 -8.44 3.07 -5.57
CA GLY A 74 -9.43 4.09 -5.87
C GLY A 74 -10.83 3.47 -5.78
N PRO A 75 -11.35 3.21 -4.56
CA PRO A 75 -12.62 2.49 -4.38
C PRO A 75 -13.78 3.17 -5.11
N THR A 76 -13.82 4.50 -5.09
CA THR A 76 -14.85 5.32 -5.73
C THR A 76 -14.83 5.26 -7.26
N GLY A 77 -13.73 4.81 -7.86
CA GLY A 77 -13.57 4.64 -9.29
C GLY A 77 -13.46 3.18 -9.71
N HIS A 78 -13.72 2.23 -8.79
CA HIS A 78 -13.67 0.80 -9.05
C HIS A 78 -12.33 0.33 -9.64
N LEU A 79 -11.21 0.86 -9.12
CA LEU A 79 -9.88 0.58 -9.65
C LEU A 79 -8.78 0.54 -8.59
N LEU A 80 -7.71 -0.18 -8.92
CA LEU A 80 -6.39 -0.13 -8.31
C LEU A 80 -5.44 0.53 -9.32
N GLY A 81 -5.05 1.77 -9.06
CA GLY A 81 -4.12 2.50 -9.90
C GLY A 81 -2.69 2.03 -9.69
N MET A 82 -1.87 2.17 -10.72
CA MET A 82 -0.44 1.91 -10.66
C MET A 82 0.34 3.13 -11.14
N TYR A 83 1.39 3.45 -10.39
CA TYR A 83 2.15 4.68 -10.52
C TYR A 83 3.63 4.39 -10.74
N ASP A 84 4.26 5.14 -11.63
CA ASP A 84 5.73 5.23 -11.74
C ASP A 84 6.27 6.14 -10.65
N VAL A 85 7.01 5.59 -9.70
CA VAL A 85 7.69 6.36 -8.66
C VAL A 85 9.16 6.45 -9.01
N ARG A 86 9.63 7.67 -9.19
CA ARG A 86 11.03 7.95 -9.58
C ARG A 86 11.60 9.13 -8.81
N THR A 87 12.92 9.15 -8.69
CA THR A 87 13.65 10.25 -8.06
C THR A 87 13.43 11.54 -8.84
N LYS A 88 13.23 12.64 -8.12
CA LYS A 88 13.14 13.99 -8.66
C LYS A 88 13.79 14.96 -7.68
N ASP A 89 14.87 15.59 -8.11
CA ASP A 89 15.70 16.44 -7.27
C ASP A 89 16.06 15.71 -5.96
N SER A 90 15.87 16.35 -4.80
CA SER A 90 16.08 15.76 -3.47
C SER A 90 14.91 14.90 -2.97
N GLY A 91 13.96 14.53 -3.83
CA GLY A 91 12.76 13.78 -3.48
C GLY A 91 12.30 12.82 -4.56
N TYR A 92 10.98 12.65 -4.67
CA TYR A 92 10.35 11.72 -5.61
C TYR A 92 9.15 12.37 -6.29
N GLU A 93 8.79 11.84 -7.45
CA GLU A 93 7.47 12.04 -8.06
C GLU A 93 6.81 10.69 -8.35
N SER A 94 5.48 10.67 -8.32
CA SER A 94 4.62 9.52 -8.57
C SER A 94 3.71 9.85 -9.76
N ILE A 95 3.93 9.18 -10.89
CA ILE A 95 3.27 9.46 -12.17
C ILE A 95 2.26 8.37 -12.44
N ASN A 96 0.99 8.72 -12.66
CA ASN A 96 -0.03 7.75 -13.03
C ASN A 96 0.39 7.03 -14.32
N ALA A 97 0.57 5.71 -14.25
CA ALA A 97 0.94 4.89 -15.39
C ALA A 97 -0.30 4.28 -16.04
N TYR A 98 -1.09 3.54 -15.27
CA TYR A 98 -2.34 2.90 -15.71
C TYR A 98 -3.16 2.40 -14.52
N SER A 99 -4.42 2.07 -14.76
CA SER A 99 -5.20 1.22 -13.85
C SER A 99 -4.67 -0.21 -13.94
N PHE A 100 -4.08 -0.72 -12.87
CA PHE A 100 -3.52 -2.09 -12.81
C PHE A 100 -4.61 -3.15 -12.67
N LEU A 101 -5.65 -2.85 -11.90
CA LEU A 101 -6.89 -3.63 -11.86
C LEU A 101 -8.05 -2.63 -11.93
N ALA A 102 -9.06 -2.93 -12.72
CA ALA A 102 -10.28 -2.12 -12.78
C ALA A 102 -11.47 -3.03 -13.07
N SER A 103 -12.65 -2.61 -12.63
CA SER A 103 -13.88 -3.38 -12.81
C SER A 103 -15.03 -2.49 -13.26
N THR A 104 -15.93 -3.06 -14.05
CA THR A 104 -17.24 -2.48 -14.36
C THR A 104 -18.30 -2.87 -13.33
N ASP A 105 -17.96 -3.78 -12.39
CA ASP A 105 -18.81 -4.10 -11.24
C ASP A 105 -18.81 -2.93 -10.24
N GLU A 106 -19.96 -2.28 -10.10
CA GLU A 106 -20.16 -1.10 -9.25
C GLU A 106 -20.03 -1.38 -7.74
N TRP A 107 -19.86 -2.65 -7.36
CA TRP A 107 -19.55 -3.05 -5.99
C TRP A 107 -18.05 -3.19 -5.73
N PHE A 108 -17.21 -3.20 -6.76
CA PHE A 108 -15.75 -3.33 -6.61
C PHE A 108 -15.16 -2.06 -5.99
N SER A 109 -14.79 -2.15 -4.71
CA SER A 109 -14.28 -1.08 -3.87
C SER A 109 -12.98 -1.51 -3.21
N PRO A 110 -11.86 -1.61 -3.95
CA PRO A 110 -10.57 -1.98 -3.39
C PRO A 110 -10.16 -0.97 -2.31
N VAL A 111 -9.70 -1.46 -1.17
CA VAL A 111 -9.31 -0.62 -0.02
C VAL A 111 -7.84 -0.79 0.37
N VAL A 112 -7.27 -1.97 0.13
CA VAL A 112 -5.84 -2.27 0.34
C VAL A 112 -5.37 -3.21 -0.75
N ALA A 113 -4.15 -3.01 -1.22
CA ALA A 113 -3.43 -3.95 -2.06
C ALA A 113 -2.00 -4.11 -1.53
N GLU A 114 -1.51 -5.33 -1.42
CA GLU A 114 -0.19 -5.65 -0.86
C GLU A 114 0.51 -6.74 -1.67
N VAL A 115 1.84 -6.77 -1.59
CA VAL A 115 2.64 -7.89 -2.13
C VAL A 115 2.62 -9.05 -1.15
N GLY A 116 2.08 -10.18 -1.58
CA GLY A 116 1.97 -11.38 -0.75
C GLY A 116 3.26 -12.19 -0.62
N PRO A 117 3.25 -13.27 0.21
CA PRO A 117 4.37 -14.19 0.37
C PRO A 117 4.81 -14.89 -0.92
N ASP A 118 3.89 -15.03 -1.87
CA ASP A 118 4.11 -15.59 -3.21
C ASP A 118 4.62 -14.54 -4.21
N GLY A 119 4.82 -13.29 -3.80
CA GLY A 119 5.31 -12.22 -4.64
C GLY A 119 4.29 -11.68 -5.66
N ASN A 120 3.01 -12.03 -5.52
CA ASN A 120 1.90 -11.49 -6.30
C ASN A 120 1.15 -10.40 -5.53
N ILE A 121 0.27 -9.65 -6.21
CA ILE A 121 -0.58 -8.66 -5.55
C ILE A 121 -1.82 -9.33 -4.97
N TRP A 122 -2.10 -9.05 -3.71
CA TRP A 122 -3.33 -9.40 -3.01
C TRP A 122 -4.13 -8.13 -2.77
N VAL A 123 -5.40 -8.12 -3.16
CA VAL A 123 -6.29 -6.96 -3.04
C VAL A 123 -7.44 -7.31 -2.11
N ALA A 124 -7.58 -6.54 -1.04
CA ALA A 124 -8.78 -6.54 -0.21
C ALA A 124 -9.79 -5.56 -0.81
N ASP A 125 -10.93 -6.09 -1.21
CA ASP A 125 -12.05 -5.36 -1.74
C ASP A 125 -13.19 -5.34 -0.73
N TRP A 126 -13.63 -4.14 -0.37
CA TRP A 126 -14.71 -3.93 0.57
C TRP A 126 -16.06 -4.43 0.04
N TYR A 127 -16.19 -4.65 -1.28
CA TYR A 127 -17.40 -5.11 -1.95
C TYR A 127 -18.65 -4.33 -1.55
N ASN A 128 -18.61 -3.01 -1.76
CA ASN A 128 -19.67 -2.11 -1.31
C ASN A 128 -20.09 -1.15 -2.41
N PHE A 129 -21.39 -1.04 -2.61
CA PHE A 129 -21.99 -0.08 -3.53
C PHE A 129 -22.03 1.34 -2.94
N ILE A 130 -22.19 1.43 -1.61
CA ILE A 130 -22.25 2.70 -0.89
C ILE A 130 -20.97 2.86 -0.06
N ILE A 131 -20.05 3.66 -0.59
CA ILE A 131 -18.70 3.86 -0.02
C ILE A 131 -18.70 5.10 0.89
N GLN A 132 -19.40 6.18 0.50
CA GLN A 132 -19.41 7.45 1.22
C GLN A 132 -20.49 7.54 2.30
N HIS A 133 -20.26 8.38 3.30
CA HIS A 133 -21.25 8.73 4.31
C HIS A 133 -22.10 9.95 3.92
N ASN A 134 -21.49 10.89 3.19
CA ASN A 134 -22.04 12.20 2.83
C ASN A 134 -21.63 12.60 1.40
N PRO A 135 -22.32 13.59 0.80
CA PRO A 135 -23.53 14.25 1.28
C PRO A 135 -24.74 13.29 1.26
N THR A 136 -25.77 13.61 2.04
CA THR A 136 -27.04 12.88 2.00
C THR A 136 -27.67 13.04 0.61
N PRO A 137 -27.93 11.95 -0.12
CA PRO A 137 -28.58 12.03 -1.42
C PRO A 137 -29.94 12.75 -1.35
N ASN A 138 -30.20 13.61 -2.31
CA ASN A 138 -31.51 14.24 -2.53
C ASN A 138 -31.99 13.95 -3.96
N LYS A 139 -33.20 14.41 -4.32
CA LYS A 139 -33.76 14.20 -5.67
C LYS A 139 -32.86 14.71 -6.81
N GLU A 140 -32.10 15.78 -6.59
CA GLU A 140 -31.23 16.39 -7.59
C GLU A 140 -29.89 15.66 -7.72
N SER A 141 -29.28 15.25 -6.60
CA SER A 141 -27.93 14.65 -6.58
C SER A 141 -27.92 13.13 -6.69
N GLY A 142 -28.93 12.45 -6.15
CA GLY A 142 -29.00 10.99 -6.12
C GLY A 142 -30.33 10.39 -6.56
N GLY A 143 -31.28 11.21 -7.02
CA GLY A 143 -32.58 10.76 -7.51
C GLY A 143 -33.59 10.37 -6.43
N TYR A 144 -33.25 10.49 -5.14
CA TYR A 144 -34.15 10.21 -4.02
C TYR A 144 -33.77 11.02 -2.78
N ASN A 145 -34.74 11.28 -1.90
CA ASN A 145 -34.48 11.93 -0.61
C ASN A 145 -34.06 10.88 0.42
N ALA A 146 -32.74 10.75 0.64
CA ALA A 146 -32.21 9.83 1.62
C ALA A 146 -32.46 10.31 3.05
N LYS A 147 -32.62 9.35 3.97
CA LYS A 147 -32.75 9.62 5.40
C LYS A 147 -31.41 9.44 6.10
N LEU A 148 -31.05 10.36 6.99
CA LEU A 148 -29.89 10.22 7.86
C LEU A 148 -30.14 9.15 8.95
N GLY A 149 -29.14 8.32 9.18
CA GLY A 149 -29.09 7.34 10.27
C GLY A 149 -28.10 7.74 11.36
N LEU A 150 -27.72 6.76 12.19
CA LEU A 150 -26.73 6.95 13.25
C LEU A 150 -25.38 7.43 12.68
N GLY A 151 -24.75 8.39 13.34
CA GLY A 151 -23.45 8.94 12.92
C GLY A 151 -23.50 9.78 11.65
N ASN A 152 -24.67 10.32 11.28
CA ASN A 152 -24.89 11.14 10.08
C ASN A 152 -24.60 10.43 8.75
N ALA A 153 -24.55 9.10 8.71
CA ALA A 153 -24.51 8.34 7.47
C ALA A 153 -25.93 8.14 6.94
N HIS A 154 -26.17 8.37 5.65
CA HIS A 154 -27.48 8.09 5.08
C HIS A 154 -27.80 6.58 5.10
N ILE A 155 -29.05 6.25 5.44
CA ILE A 155 -29.57 4.88 5.45
C ILE A 155 -29.73 4.45 3.98
N ASN A 156 -29.10 3.34 3.62
CA ASN A 156 -29.20 2.78 2.26
C ASN A 156 -29.07 1.25 2.34
N THR A 157 -30.03 0.54 1.74
CA THR A 157 -30.09 -0.93 1.72
C THR A 157 -28.98 -1.57 0.90
N ASN A 158 -28.36 -0.83 -0.03
CA ASN A 158 -27.23 -1.29 -0.83
C ASN A 158 -25.89 -1.18 -0.09
N ARG A 159 -25.87 -0.67 1.15
CA ARG A 159 -24.66 -0.66 1.96
C ARG A 159 -24.44 -2.06 2.54
N ASP A 160 -23.47 -2.78 1.97
CA ASP A 160 -23.09 -4.09 2.49
C ASP A 160 -22.35 -3.97 3.83
N ARG A 161 -22.58 -4.94 4.72
CA ARG A 161 -21.96 -5.02 6.06
C ARG A 161 -21.53 -6.45 6.42
N GLN A 162 -21.59 -7.38 5.48
CA GLN A 162 -21.43 -8.82 5.72
C GLN A 162 -20.39 -9.46 4.79
N HIS A 163 -20.13 -8.84 3.65
CA HIS A 163 -19.30 -9.39 2.59
C HIS A 163 -18.06 -8.54 2.35
N GLY A 164 -17.07 -9.20 1.76
CA GLY A 164 -15.84 -8.62 1.24
C GLY A 164 -15.22 -9.63 0.28
N ARG A 165 -14.30 -9.18 -0.56
CA ARG A 165 -13.61 -10.04 -1.53
C ARG A 165 -12.10 -9.93 -1.35
N ILE A 166 -11.40 -11.04 -1.52
CA ILE A 166 -9.94 -11.07 -1.60
C ILE A 166 -9.57 -11.56 -3.00
N TYR A 167 -8.88 -10.71 -3.74
CA TYR A 167 -8.33 -11.06 -5.06
C TYR A 167 -6.84 -11.34 -4.93
N ARG A 168 -6.38 -12.35 -5.65
CA ARG A 168 -4.96 -12.63 -5.87
C ARG A 168 -4.67 -12.42 -7.37
N VAL A 169 -3.97 -11.34 -7.70
CA VAL A 169 -3.60 -11.00 -9.08
C VAL A 169 -2.23 -11.60 -9.39
N VAL A 170 -2.22 -12.64 -10.20
CA VAL A 170 -1.04 -13.46 -10.50
C VAL A 170 -0.39 -13.01 -11.80
N TYR A 171 0.91 -12.74 -11.77
CA TYR A 171 1.71 -12.58 -12.99
C TYR A 171 2.15 -13.95 -13.48
N GLU A 172 1.86 -14.29 -14.74
CA GLU A 172 2.20 -15.60 -15.31
C GLU A 172 3.71 -15.90 -15.30
N GLY A 173 4.55 -14.87 -15.40
CA GLY A 173 6.01 -15.00 -15.29
C GLY A 173 6.53 -15.17 -13.85
N ASN A 174 5.66 -15.14 -12.84
CA ASN A 174 6.06 -15.30 -11.44
C ASN A 174 6.10 -16.78 -11.03
N ASN A 175 7.32 -17.29 -10.82
CA ASN A 175 7.55 -18.66 -10.35
C ASN A 175 7.80 -18.77 -8.84
N ASN A 176 7.63 -17.69 -8.08
CA ASN A 176 7.83 -17.72 -6.63
C ASN A 176 6.82 -18.68 -5.97
N LYS A 177 7.29 -19.38 -4.94
CA LYS A 177 6.48 -20.25 -4.10
C LYS A 177 6.40 -19.64 -2.71
N ILE A 178 5.26 -19.88 -2.07
CA ILE A 178 5.13 -19.60 -0.64
C ILE A 178 6.07 -20.58 0.09
N GLN A 179 6.89 -20.04 0.97
CA GLN A 179 7.75 -20.77 1.88
C GLN A 179 7.22 -20.63 3.31
N SER A 180 7.79 -21.38 4.26
CA SER A 180 7.49 -21.21 5.68
C SER A 180 8.75 -20.75 6.41
N LEU A 181 8.59 -19.81 7.34
CA LEU A 181 9.63 -19.44 8.31
C LEU A 181 9.39 -20.07 9.69
N ASP A 182 8.34 -20.89 9.82
CA ASP A 182 8.07 -21.61 11.06
C ASP A 182 9.25 -22.53 11.43
N GLY A 183 9.66 -22.50 12.69
CA GLY A 183 10.83 -23.25 13.18
C GLY A 183 12.18 -22.84 12.58
N SER A 184 12.28 -21.71 11.86
CA SER A 184 13.56 -21.26 11.30
C SER A 184 14.58 -20.89 12.38
N THR A 185 15.81 -21.34 12.19
CA THR A 185 16.96 -20.95 13.01
C THR A 185 17.32 -19.47 12.83
N THR A 186 18.06 -18.89 13.79
CA THR A 186 18.62 -17.53 13.71
C THR A 186 19.32 -17.26 12.38
N LYS A 187 20.21 -18.19 11.98
CA LYS A 187 20.97 -18.08 10.72
C LYS A 187 20.09 -18.08 9.47
N GLN A 188 18.98 -18.83 9.48
CA GLN A 188 18.03 -18.82 8.38
C GLN A 188 17.26 -17.51 8.32
N LEU A 189 16.79 -16.99 9.47
CA LEU A 189 16.10 -15.70 9.54
C LEU A 189 17.00 -14.54 9.08
N LEU A 190 18.27 -14.54 9.47
CA LEU A 190 19.26 -13.54 9.02
C LEU A 190 19.41 -13.51 7.49
N LYS A 191 19.38 -14.67 6.83
CA LYS A 191 19.37 -14.75 5.37
C LYS A 191 18.12 -14.08 4.75
N PHE A 192 16.96 -14.23 5.39
CA PHE A 192 15.70 -13.65 4.90
C PHE A 192 15.60 -12.14 5.06
N LEU A 193 16.42 -11.50 5.90
CA LEU A 193 16.53 -10.03 5.91
C LEU A 193 16.99 -9.46 4.54
N GLY A 194 17.66 -10.29 3.73
CA GLY A 194 18.08 -9.96 2.37
C GLY A 194 17.17 -10.52 1.26
N ASP A 195 16.00 -11.08 1.57
CA ASP A 195 15.10 -11.63 0.55
C ASP A 195 14.63 -10.55 -0.44
N ASP A 196 14.38 -10.92 -1.70
CA ASP A 196 13.89 -9.97 -2.70
C ASP A 196 12.46 -9.48 -2.40
N ASN A 197 11.65 -10.29 -1.72
CA ASN A 197 10.30 -9.97 -1.30
C ASN A 197 10.29 -9.25 0.06
N LEU A 198 9.79 -8.02 0.11
CA LEU A 198 9.67 -7.26 1.36
C LEU A 198 8.87 -8.00 2.43
N PHE A 199 7.86 -8.79 2.04
CA PHE A 199 7.10 -9.63 2.96
C PHE A 199 8.03 -10.54 3.78
N TRP A 200 8.98 -11.22 3.13
CA TRP A 200 9.89 -12.14 3.81
C TRP A 200 10.93 -11.41 4.64
N ARG A 201 11.42 -10.24 4.18
CA ARG A 201 12.33 -9.39 4.98
C ARG A 201 11.68 -8.95 6.29
N LEU A 202 10.48 -8.41 6.22
CA LEU A 202 9.74 -7.93 7.40
C LEU A 202 9.31 -9.08 8.31
N THR A 203 8.93 -10.22 7.75
CA THR A 203 8.57 -11.41 8.55
C THR A 203 9.77 -11.94 9.31
N ALA A 204 10.95 -12.03 8.67
CA ALA A 204 12.17 -12.48 9.33
C ALA A 204 12.64 -11.51 10.41
N GLN A 205 12.60 -10.20 10.15
CA GLN A 205 12.85 -9.16 11.15
C GLN A 205 11.93 -9.32 12.36
N ARG A 206 10.61 -9.45 12.13
CA ARG A 206 9.63 -9.67 13.19
C ARG A 206 9.96 -10.91 14.02
N LEU A 207 10.22 -12.04 13.36
CA LEU A 207 10.52 -13.31 14.05
C LEU A 207 11.82 -13.26 14.86
N LEU A 208 12.86 -12.59 14.37
CA LEU A 208 14.11 -12.38 15.13
C LEU A 208 13.83 -11.64 16.44
N VAL A 209 12.99 -10.59 16.39
CA VAL A 209 12.62 -9.77 17.56
C VAL A 209 11.67 -10.52 18.50
N GLU A 210 10.54 -11.02 17.99
CA GLU A 210 9.48 -11.65 18.80
C GLU A 210 9.96 -12.93 19.50
N ASN A 211 10.82 -13.71 18.83
CA ASN A 211 11.39 -14.93 19.41
C ASN A 211 12.70 -14.67 20.17
N LYS A 212 13.13 -13.41 20.32
CA LYS A 212 14.29 -13.01 21.13
C LYS A 212 15.60 -13.71 20.72
N HIS A 213 15.90 -13.71 19.42
CA HIS A 213 17.14 -14.25 18.88
C HIS A 213 18.35 -13.32 19.19
N PHE A 214 18.73 -13.22 20.47
CA PHE A 214 19.87 -12.40 20.91
C PHE A 214 21.21 -12.89 20.35
N ASP A 215 21.30 -14.16 19.98
CA ASP A 215 22.44 -14.75 19.28
C ASP A 215 22.66 -14.16 17.88
N ALA A 216 21.67 -13.42 17.33
CA ALA A 216 21.79 -12.72 16.05
C ALA A 216 22.62 -11.43 16.13
N VAL A 217 22.78 -10.83 17.31
CA VAL A 217 23.33 -9.47 17.50
C VAL A 217 24.68 -9.25 16.79
N PRO A 218 25.69 -10.13 16.95
CA PRO A 218 26.99 -9.91 16.30
C PRO A 218 26.91 -9.88 14.76
N GLU A 219 26.05 -10.72 14.17
CA GLU A 219 25.88 -10.75 12.71
C GLU A 219 25.07 -9.54 12.22
N LEU A 220 24.07 -9.10 12.99
CA LEU A 220 23.31 -7.89 12.69
C LEU A 220 24.20 -6.63 12.71
N GLU A 221 25.08 -6.48 13.69
CA GLU A 221 26.05 -5.37 13.76
C GLU A 221 26.97 -5.37 12.53
N ALA A 222 27.50 -6.55 12.15
CA ALA A 222 28.31 -6.70 10.96
C ALA A 222 27.56 -6.33 9.67
N ILE A 223 26.28 -6.68 9.57
CA ILE A 223 25.41 -6.29 8.45
C ILE A 223 25.20 -4.78 8.41
N VAL A 224 24.98 -4.14 9.56
CA VAL A 224 24.82 -2.68 9.63
C VAL A 224 26.08 -1.96 9.13
N ILE A 225 27.26 -2.37 9.61
CA ILE A 225 28.56 -1.79 9.21
C ILE A 225 28.83 -1.97 7.72
N LYS A 226 28.48 -3.15 7.16
CA LYS A 226 28.65 -3.43 5.73
C LYS A 226 27.74 -2.56 4.85
N GLY A 227 26.58 -2.12 5.35
CA GLY A 227 25.64 -1.28 4.63
C GLY A 227 24.80 -2.00 3.58
N GLY A 228 24.18 -1.22 2.68
CA GLY A 228 23.28 -1.72 1.63
C GLY A 228 21.82 -1.85 2.10
N LYS A 229 20.94 -2.38 1.24
CA LYS A 229 19.48 -2.44 1.55
C LYS A 229 19.14 -3.28 2.78
N ILE A 230 19.95 -4.28 3.09
CA ILE A 230 19.74 -5.16 4.25
C ILE A 230 20.05 -4.46 5.58
N SER A 231 20.90 -3.42 5.58
CA SER A 231 21.35 -2.77 6.82
C SER A 231 20.21 -2.09 7.56
N ILE A 232 19.20 -1.55 6.84
CA ILE A 232 18.04 -0.94 7.50
C ILE A 232 17.22 -1.98 8.27
N HIS A 233 17.04 -3.18 7.71
CA HIS A 233 16.35 -4.27 8.39
C HIS A 233 17.16 -4.77 9.58
N ALA A 234 18.49 -4.87 9.45
CA ALA A 234 19.36 -5.24 10.56
C ALA A 234 19.31 -4.21 11.70
N LEU A 235 19.37 -2.92 11.38
CA LEU A 235 19.30 -1.82 12.35
C LEU A 235 17.98 -1.84 13.13
N TRP A 236 16.84 -2.00 12.44
CA TRP A 236 15.54 -2.11 13.11
C TRP A 236 15.39 -3.39 13.91
N THR A 237 16.05 -4.48 13.51
CA THR A 237 16.08 -5.73 14.27
C THR A 237 16.86 -5.54 15.58
N LEU A 238 18.05 -4.91 15.54
CA LEU A 238 18.84 -4.56 16.73
C LEU A 238 18.02 -3.70 17.69
N HIS A 239 17.41 -2.63 17.17
CA HIS A 239 16.53 -1.77 17.97
C HIS A 239 15.39 -2.55 18.65
N GLY A 240 14.73 -3.46 17.92
CA GLY A 240 13.66 -4.30 18.48
C GLY A 240 14.14 -5.29 19.54
N LEU A 241 15.40 -5.73 19.46
CA LEU A 241 16.05 -6.57 20.47
C LEU A 241 16.58 -5.75 21.67
N GLY A 242 16.60 -4.43 21.58
CA GLY A 242 17.18 -3.55 22.60
C GLY A 242 18.72 -3.56 22.62
N ALA A 243 19.34 -3.84 21.47
CA ALA A 243 20.79 -3.85 21.26
C ALA A 243 21.24 -2.65 20.41
#